data_AF-M2VNP6-F1
#
_entry.id   AF-M2VNP6-F1
#
_cell.length_a   1.000
_cell.length_b   1.000
_cell.length_c   1.000
_cell.angle_alpha   90.00
_cell.angle_beta   90.00
_cell.angle_gamma   90.00
#
_symmetry.space_group_name_H-M   'P 1'
#
loop_
_entity.id
_entity.type
_entity.pdbx_description
1 polymer ?
#
loop_
_entity_poly.entity_id
_entity_poly.type
_entity_poly.pdbx_seq_one_letter_code
_entity_poly.pdbx_strand_id
1 'polypeptide(L)' 'MSIINPHLKFQSQAVAKPYFVFALILFVGQILFGLIMGLQYVIGDFLFPLLPFNVARMVHTNLLIVWLLFGFMG' A
#
# COMPACT_ATOMS: atom_id res chain seq x y z
N MET A 1 16.01 27.31 14.61
CA MET A 1 14.83 26.43 14.65
C MET A 1 15.31 25.04 15.02
N SER A 2 15.02 24.55 16.22
CA SER A 2 15.34 23.15 16.59
C SER A 2 14.33 22.24 15.89
N ILE A 3 14.78 21.42 14.94
CA ILE A 3 13.94 20.46 14.18
C ILE A 3 13.67 19.19 15.03
N ILE A 4 13.86 19.28 16.34
CA ILE A 4 13.84 18.15 17.25
C ILE A 4 12.38 17.94 17.68
N ASN A 5 11.78 16.85 17.19
CA ASN A 5 10.47 16.43 17.67
C ASN A 5 10.58 16.13 19.19
N PRO A 6 9.88 16.88 20.06
CA PRO A 6 10.02 16.75 21.51
C PRO A 6 9.49 15.40 22.04
N HIS A 7 8.74 14.65 21.23
CA HIS A 7 8.18 13.35 21.60
C HIS A 7 9.08 12.16 21.22
N LEU A 8 10.12 12.35 20.39
CA LEU A 8 11.04 11.27 20.03
C LEU A 8 12.15 11.13 21.06
N LYS A 9 12.35 9.91 21.57
CA LYS A 9 13.46 9.60 22.50
C LYS A 9 14.81 9.72 21.81
N PHE A 10 14.91 9.28 20.56
CA PHE A 10 16.11 9.43 19.72
C PHE A 10 15.74 10.04 18.37
N GLN A 11 16.53 11.01 17.90
CA GLN A 11 16.26 11.67 16.61
C GLN A 11 16.33 10.71 15.42
N SER A 12 17.13 9.65 15.52
CA SER A 12 17.21 8.60 14.50
C SER A 12 15.90 7.83 14.31
N GLN A 13 14.95 7.84 15.26
CA GLN A 13 13.64 7.21 15.08
C GLN A 13 12.80 7.91 14.01
N ALA A 14 13.13 9.15 13.63
CA ALA A 14 12.41 9.88 12.59
C ALA A 14 12.51 9.22 11.21
N VAL A 15 13.52 8.37 10.97
CA VAL A 15 13.69 7.66 9.68
C VAL A 15 12.54 6.69 9.39
N ALA A 16 11.80 6.25 10.41
CA ALA A 16 10.63 5.37 10.28
C ALA A 16 9.44 6.03 9.57
N LYS A 17 9.27 7.35 9.76
CA LYS A 17 8.10 8.10 9.27
C LYS A 17 7.85 7.93 7.77
N PRO A 18 8.82 8.13 6.85
CA PRO A 18 8.58 7.94 5.42
C PRO A 18 8.18 6.50 5.07
N TYR A 19 8.69 5.49 5.78
CA TYR A 19 8.31 4.09 5.54
C TYR A 19 6.84 3.86 5.86
N PHE A 20 6.37 4.33 7.03
CA PHE A 20 4.96 4.20 7.40
C PHE A 20 4.04 5.00 6.51
N VAL A 21 4.42 6.22 6.13
CA VAL A 21 3.62 7.04 5.20
C VAL A 21 3.47 6.33 3.86
N PHE A 22 4.55 5.78 3.31
CA PHE A 22 4.49 5.08 2.03
C PHE A 22 3.73 3.75 2.14
N ALA A 23 3.92 2.99 3.21
CA ALA A 23 3.15 1.77 3.47
C ALA A 23 1.64 2.03 3.45
N LEU A 24 1.19 3.11 4.10
CA LEU A 24 -0.23 3.48 4.12
C LEU A 24 -0.76 3.90 2.74
N ILE A 25 0.05 4.58 1.93
CA ILE A 25 -0.33 4.92 0.54
C ILE A 25 -0.49 3.65 -0.30
N LEU A 26 0.47 2.72 -0.21
CA LEU A 26 0.39 1.45 -0.93
C LEU A 26 -0.77 0.58 -0.46
N PHE A 27 -1.09 0.61 0.84
CA PHE A 27 -2.23 -0.09 1.41
C PHE A 27 -3.56 0.38 0.80
N VAL A 28 -3.75 1.69 0.61
CA VAL A 28 -4.93 2.22 -0.09
C VAL A 28 -5.03 1.65 -1.51
N GLY A 29 -3.92 1.62 -2.24
CA GLY A 29 -3.86 0.99 -3.56
C GLY A 29 -4.28 -0.49 -3.51
N GLN A 30 -3.74 -1.26 -2.55
CA GLN A 30 -4.07 -2.67 -2.39
C GLN A 30 -5.57 -2.88 -2.17
N ILE A 31 -6.22 -2.08 -1.33
CA ILE A 31 -7.67 -2.17 -1.07
C ILE A 31 -8.48 -1.84 -2.34
N LEU A 32 -8.13 -0.79 -3.08
CA LEU A 32 -8.82 -0.44 -4.33
C LEU A 32 -8.79 -1.58 -5.35
N PHE A 33 -7.62 -2.21 -5.54
CA PHE A 33 -7.51 -3.37 -6.43
C PHE A 33 -8.24 -4.61 -5.91
N GLY A 34 -8.39 -4.74 -4.58
CA GLY A 34 -9.23 -5.77 -3.97
C GLY A 34 -10.71 -5.57 -4.29
N LEU A 35 -11.20 -4.33 -4.21
CA LEU A 35 -12.59 -3.99 -4.57
C LEU A 35 -12.85 -4.19 -6.07
N ILE A 36 -11.90 -3.82 -6.94
CA ILE A 36 -11.99 -4.07 -8.38
C ILE A 36 -12.18 -5.57 -8.66
N MET A 37 -11.31 -6.41 -8.08
CA MET A 37 -11.44 -7.86 -8.24
C MET A 37 -12.74 -8.39 -7.65
N GLY A 38 -13.16 -7.90 -6.48
CA GLY A 38 -14.44 -8.27 -5.87
C GLY A 38 -15.63 -8.00 -6.79
N LEU A 39 -15.60 -6.91 -7.56
CA LEU A 39 -16.60 -6.62 -8.57
C LEU A 39 -16.44 -7.54 -9.79
N GLN A 40 -15.22 -7.81 -10.25
CA GLN A 40 -14.97 -8.76 -11.35
C GLN A 40 -15.46 -10.18 -11.04
N TYR A 41 -15.58 -10.58 -9.78
CA TYR A 41 -16.17 -11.86 -9.39
C TYR A 41 -17.67 -11.97 -9.71
N VAL A 42 -18.39 -10.84 -9.74
CA VAL A 42 -19.85 -10.80 -10.00
C VAL A 42 -20.19 -10.19 -11.37
N ILE A 43 -19.31 -9.36 -11.93
CA ILE A 43 -19.40 -8.76 -13.27
C ILE A 43 -18.08 -9.06 -14.02
N GLY A 44 -18.01 -10.20 -14.70
CA GLY A 44 -16.77 -10.77 -15.22
C GLY A 44 -16.07 -9.99 -16.35
N ASP A 45 -16.77 -9.08 -17.02
CA ASP A 45 -16.24 -8.23 -18.10
C ASP A 45 -15.87 -6.82 -17.63
N PHE A 46 -16.05 -6.51 -16.34
CA PHE A 46 -15.70 -5.21 -15.77
C PHE A 46 -14.20 -4.89 -15.96
N LEU A 47 -13.93 -3.76 -16.63
CA LEU A 47 -12.60 -3.27 -17.05
C LEU A 47 -11.85 -4.14 -18.07
N PHE A 48 -12.43 -5.22 -18.58
CA PHE A 48 -11.82 -5.97 -19.67
C PHE A 48 -11.98 -5.20 -21.01
N PRO A 49 -10.98 -5.15 -21.91
CA PRO A 49 -9.65 -5.79 -21.85
C PRO A 49 -8.55 -4.94 -21.17
N LEU A 50 -8.86 -3.71 -20.74
CA LEU A 50 -7.89 -2.76 -20.22
C LEU A 50 -7.19 -3.24 -18.94
N LEU A 51 -7.95 -3.87 -18.03
CA LEU A 51 -7.45 -4.38 -16.75
C LEU A 51 -7.99 -5.79 -16.47
N PRO A 52 -7.33 -6.83 -17.03
CA PRO A 52 -7.71 -8.22 -16.78
C PRO A 52 -7.55 -8.62 -15.31
N PHE A 53 -8.37 -9.58 -14.85
CA PHE A 53 -8.39 -10.04 -13.45
C PHE A 53 -7.02 -10.47 -12.91
N ASN A 54 -6.23 -11.20 -13.70
CA ASN A 54 -4.90 -11.65 -13.29
C ASN A 54 -3.92 -10.49 -13.06
N VAL A 55 -4.05 -9.40 -13.81
CA VAL A 55 -3.27 -8.17 -13.62
C VAL A 55 -3.72 -7.47 -12.33
N ALA A 56 -5.02 -7.33 -12.11
CA ALA A 56 -5.58 -6.78 -10.87
C ALA A 56 -5.10 -7.57 -9.64
N ARG A 57 -5.09 -8.91 -9.74
CA ARG A 57 -4.62 -9.82 -8.69
C ARG A 57 -3.15 -9.64 -8.37
N MET A 58 -2.30 -9.55 -9.40
CA MET A 58 -0.87 -9.34 -9.20
C MET A 58 -0.60 -8.01 -8.49
N VAL A 59 -1.27 -6.93 -8.89
CA VAL A 59 -1.14 -5.62 -8.23
C VAL A 59 -1.58 -5.73 -6.77
N HIS A 60 -2.74 -6.32 -6.49
CA HIS A 60 -3.25 -6.49 -5.12
C HIS A 60 -2.28 -7.26 -4.21
N THR A 61 -1.81 -8.44 -4.65
CA THR A 61 -0.94 -9.29 -3.81
C THR A 61 0.47 -8.73 -3.69
N ASN A 62 1.01 -8.09 -4.73
CA ASN A 62 2.35 -7.52 -4.65
C ASN A 62 2.35 -6.25 -3.79
N LEU A 63 1.30 -5.41 -3.90
CA LEU A 63 1.13 -4.28 -2.98
C LEU A 63 1.04 -4.76 -1.54
N LEU A 64 0.29 -5.85 -1.26
CA LEU A 64 0.23 -6.47 0.08
C LEU A 64 1.63 -6.80 0.62
N ILE A 65 2.45 -7.49 -0.17
CA ILE A 65 3.81 -7.87 0.25
C ILE A 65 4.66 -6.61 0.46
N VAL A 66 4.68 -5.70 -0.50
CA VAL A 66 5.57 -4.53 -0.45
C VAL A 66 5.20 -3.59 0.68
N TRP A 67 3.91 -3.28 0.90
CA TRP A 67 3.54 -2.36 1.98
C TRP A 67 3.84 -2.94 3.36
N LEU A 68 3.69 -4.26 3.54
CA LEU A 68 4.11 -4.95 4.77
C LEU A 68 5.62 -4.87 4.98
N LEU A 69 6.42 -5.05 3.92
CA LEU A 69 7.88 -4.89 4.01
C LEU A 69 8.27 -3.46 4.40
N PHE A 70 7.60 -2.43 3.87
CA PHE A 70 7.80 -1.05 4.33
C PHE A 70 7.41 -0.89 5.81
N GLY A 71 6.32 -1.51 6.25
CA GLY A 71 5.91 -1.53 7.65
C GLY A 71 6.88 -2.27 8.59
N PHE A 72 7.64 -3.25 8.11
CA PHE A 72 8.68 -3.93 8.89
C PHE A 72 10.00 -3.16 8.95
N MET A 73 10.31 -2.35 7.93
CA MET A 73 11.53 -1.54 7.88
C MET A 73 11.40 -0.22 8.64
N GLY A 74 10.20 0.36 8.68
CA GLY A 74 9.89 1.55 9.48
C GLY A 74 9.82 1.24 10.97
#